data_AF-A0A0F9FBG4-F1
#
_entry.id   AF-A0A0F9FBG4-F1
#
_cell.length_a   1.000
_cell.length_b   1.000
_cell.length_c   1.000
_cell.angle_alpha   90.00
_cell.angle_beta   90.00
_cell.angle_gamma   90.00
#
_symmetry.space_group_name_H-M   'P 1'
#
loop_
_entity.id
_entity.type
_entity.pdbx_description
1 polymer ?
#
loop_
_entity_poly.entity_id
_entity_poly.type
_entity_poly.pdbx_seq_one_letter_code
_entity_poly.pdbx_strand_id
1 'polypeptide(L)'
;DNEGRLSQDMSRANRAQTLVDNPLFREAFEATKDQIAKDFDSTSSSDLEGLQRLKIRQEVLAEFMSHFQQLVITGRMSQSEMEVLKERAKRH
;
A
#
# COMPACT_ATOMS: atom_id res chain seq x y z
N ASP A 1 -9.18 20.87 13.54
CA ASP A 1 -8.80 21.70 12.39
C ASP A 1 -8.76 20.81 11.15
N ASN A 2 -9.64 21.06 10.17
CA ASN A 2 -9.82 20.17 9.01
C ASN A 2 -8.67 20.32 8.00
N GLU A 3 -8.13 21.53 7.83
CA GLU A 3 -7.01 21.79 6.92
C GLU A 3 -5.73 21.08 7.39
N GLY A 4 -5.48 21.10 8.70
CA GLY A 4 -4.35 20.38 9.30
C GLY A 4 -4.39 18.87 9.04
N ARG A 5 -5.57 18.24 9.13
CA ARG A 5 -5.75 16.80 8.82
C ARG A 5 -5.49 16.51 7.34
N LEU A 6 -6.06 17.30 6.43
CA LEU A 6 -5.86 17.13 4.99
C LEU A 6 -4.39 17.28 4.60
N SER A 7 -3.68 18.25 5.19
CA SER A 7 -2.24 18.43 4.99
C SER A 7 -1.43 17.21 5.48
N GLN A 8 -1.79 16.64 6.63
CA GLN A 8 -1.16 15.42 7.14
C GLN A 8 -1.40 14.21 6.22
N ASP A 9 -2.63 14.03 5.74
CA ASP A 9 -3.01 12.93 4.84
C ASP A 9 -2.25 13.03 3.51
N MET A 10 -2.10 14.24 2.94
CA MET A 10 -1.27 14.49 1.76
C MET A 10 0.21 14.17 2.00
N SER A 11 0.77 14.58 3.15
CA SER A 11 2.17 14.31 3.51
C SER A 11 2.43 12.80 3.64
N ARG A 12 1.51 12.08 4.28
CA ARG A 12 1.57 10.61 4.40
C ARG A 12 1.50 9.93 3.04
N ALA A 13 0.61 10.38 2.16
CA ALA A 13 0.49 9.85 0.81
C ALA A 13 1.77 10.05 -0.01
N ASN A 14 2.39 11.22 0.05
CA ASN A 14 3.67 11.47 -0.64
C ASN A 14 4.77 10.52 -0.15
N ARG A 15 4.88 10.33 1.17
CA ARG A 15 5.85 9.39 1.76
C ARG A 15 5.57 7.94 1.37
N ALA A 16 4.29 7.53 1.35
CA ALA A 16 3.88 6.21 0.91
C ALA A 16 4.21 5.99 -0.57
N GLN A 17 3.95 6.99 -1.42
CA GLN A 17 4.30 6.95 -2.84
C GLN A 17 5.81 6.80 -3.03
N THR A 18 6.62 7.58 -2.32
CA THR A 18 8.09 7.46 -2.37
C THR A 18 8.58 6.06 -2.00
N LEU A 19 7.95 5.41 -1.01
CA LEU A 19 8.30 4.05 -0.62
C LEU A 19 7.88 3.03 -1.68
N VAL A 20 6.66 3.13 -2.21
CA VAL A 20 6.17 2.24 -3.27
C VAL A 20 6.96 2.38 -4.56
N ASP A 21 7.44 3.58 -4.87
CA ASP A 21 8.28 3.85 -6.05
C ASP A 21 9.76 3.57 -5.83
N ASN A 22 10.17 3.31 -4.59
CA ASN A 22 11.55 2.98 -4.29
C ASN A 22 11.92 1.64 -4.95
N PRO A 23 12.96 1.60 -5.79
CA PRO A 23 13.33 0.38 -6.51
C PRO A 23 13.75 -0.76 -5.56
N LEU A 24 14.44 -0.46 -4.46
CA LEU A 24 14.84 -1.46 -3.47
C LEU A 24 13.63 -2.02 -2.70
N PHE A 25 12.62 -1.19 -2.44
CA PHE A 25 11.38 -1.65 -1.84
C PHE A 25 10.64 -2.61 -2.78
N ARG A 26 10.51 -2.25 -4.06
CA ARG A 26 9.89 -3.12 -5.07
C ARG A 26 10.66 -4.41 -5.26
N GLU A 27 11.99 -4.34 -5.32
CA GLU A 27 12.88 -5.50 -5.41
C GLU A 27 12.66 -6.44 -4.22
N ALA A 28 12.68 -5.92 -2.98
CA ALA A 28 12.47 -6.72 -1.79
C ALA A 28 11.06 -7.35 -1.75
N PHE A 29 10.04 -6.60 -2.18
CA PHE A 29 8.67 -7.09 -2.25
C PHE A 29 8.51 -8.24 -3.26
N GLU A 30 8.99 -8.05 -4.49
CA GLU A 30 8.93 -9.09 -5.53
C GLU A 30 9.81 -10.29 -5.16
N ALA A 31 10.99 -10.09 -4.60
CA ALA A 31 11.83 -11.19 -4.12
C ALA A 31 11.12 -12.04 -3.05
N THR A 32 10.39 -11.40 -2.14
CA THR A 32 9.60 -12.11 -1.10
C THR A 32 8.46 -12.90 -1.73
N LYS A 33 7.76 -12.31 -2.70
CA LYS A 33 6.67 -12.94 -3.42
C LYS A 33 7.15 -14.14 -4.25
N ASP A 34 8.27 -13.99 -4.94
CA ASP A 34 8.90 -15.06 -5.71
C ASP A 34 9.35 -16.21 -4.80
N GLN A 35 9.85 -15.91 -3.61
CA GLN A 35 10.20 -16.94 -2.65
C GLN A 35 8.96 -17.72 -2.18
N ILE A 36 7.85 -17.04 -1.89
CA ILE A 36 6.59 -17.71 -1.51
C ILE A 36 6.10 -18.61 -2.65
N ALA A 37 6.20 -18.17 -3.91
CA ALA A 37 5.82 -18.97 -5.07
C ALA A 37 6.69 -20.23 -5.21
N LYS A 38 8.02 -20.08 -5.08
CA LYS A 38 8.94 -21.22 -5.09
C LYS A 38 8.68 -22.21 -3.96
N ASP A 39 8.43 -21.71 -2.75
CA ASP A 39 8.09 -22.54 -1.60
C ASP A 39 6.81 -23.34 -1.90
N PHE A 40 5.81 -22.69 -2.51
CA PHE A 40 4.54 -23.32 -2.90
C PHE A 40 4.74 -24.43 -3.93
N ASP A 41 5.49 -24.17 -5.01
CA ASP A 41 5.78 -25.15 -6.05
C ASP A 41 6.56 -26.37 -5.52
N SER A 42 7.37 -26.17 -4.47
CA SER A 42 8.13 -27.24 -3.81
C SER A 42 7.34 -28.02 -2.75
N THR A 43 6.17 -27.51 -2.33
CA THR A 43 5.37 -28.12 -1.27
C THR A 43 4.55 -29.28 -1.80
N SER A 44 4.60 -30.42 -1.11
CA SER A 44 3.79 -31.60 -1.47
C SER A 44 2.30 -31.28 -1.44
N SER A 45 1.54 -31.79 -2.40
CA SER A 45 0.08 -31.66 -2.42
C SER A 45 -0.61 -32.34 -1.23
N SER A 46 0.08 -33.27 -0.55
CA SER A 46 -0.39 -33.89 0.69
C SER A 46 -0.13 -33.04 1.94
N ASP A 47 0.75 -32.03 1.87
CA ASP A 47 1.07 -31.13 2.98
C ASP A 47 0.10 -29.93 2.99
N LEU A 48 -1.15 -30.21 3.37
CA LEU A 48 -2.21 -29.20 3.41
C LEU A 48 -1.88 -28.05 4.38
N GLU A 49 -1.20 -28.33 5.49
CA GLU A 49 -0.83 -27.32 6.47
C GLU A 49 0.27 -26.39 5.90
N GLY A 50 1.27 -26.95 5.21
CA GLY A 50 2.28 -26.19 4.49
C GLY A 50 1.68 -25.24 3.46
N LEU A 51 0.77 -25.75 2.63
CA LEU A 51 0.07 -24.94 1.62
C LEU A 51 -0.75 -23.82 2.27
N GLN A 52 -1.46 -24.09 3.37
CA GLN A 52 -2.22 -23.07 4.09
C GLN A 52 -1.32 -21.99 4.68
N ARG A 53 -0.18 -22.35 5.28
CA ARG A 53 0.79 -21.36 5.79
C ARG A 53 1.33 -20.46 4.68
N LEU A 54 1.62 -21.03 3.51
CA LEU A 54 2.08 -20.26 2.35
C LEU A 54 1.00 -19.32 1.82
N LYS A 55 -0.25 -19.76 1.81
CA LYS A 55 -1.39 -18.91 1.44
C LYS A 55 -1.51 -17.70 2.36
N ILE A 56 -1.44 -17.90 3.67
CA ILE A 56 -1.47 -16.80 4.66
C ILE A 56 -0.30 -15.83 4.43
N ARG A 57 0.92 -16.34 4.19
CA ARG A 57 2.08 -15.48 3.89
C ARG A 57 1.83 -14.62 2.64
N GLN A 58 1.25 -15.19 1.59
CA GLN A 58 0.91 -14.46 0.37
C GLN A 58 -0.15 -13.38 0.63
N GLU A 59 -1.18 -13.69 1.43
CA GLU A 59 -2.24 -12.75 1.80
C GLU A 59 -1.70 -11.58 2.61
N VAL A 60 -0.89 -11.84 3.63
CA VAL A 60 -0.25 -10.79 4.45
C VAL A 60 0.63 -9.87 3.59
N LEU A 61 1.40 -10.44 2.65
CA LEU A 61 2.22 -9.64 1.74
C LEU A 61 1.36 -8.74 0.83
N ALA A 62 0.25 -9.27 0.31
CA ALA A 62 -0.69 -8.51 -0.51
C ALA A 62 -1.39 -7.39 0.30
N GLU A 63 -1.83 -7.70 1.52
CA GLU A 63 -2.43 -6.73 2.44
C GLU A 63 -1.46 -5.60 2.76
N PHE A 64 -0.20 -5.93 3.03
CA PHE A 64 0.84 -4.95 3.31
C PHE A 64 0.99 -3.95 2.16
N MET A 65 1.09 -4.42 0.90
CA MET A 65 1.13 -3.54 -0.27
C MET A 65 -0.15 -2.71 -0.43
N SER A 66 -1.31 -3.34 -0.21
CA SER A 66 -2.61 -2.67 -0.28
C SER A 66 -2.69 -1.48 0.68
N HIS A 67 -2.15 -1.59 1.89
CA HIS A 67 -2.12 -0.49 2.86
C HIS A 67 -1.34 0.72 2.33
N PHE A 68 -0.18 0.51 1.69
CA PHE A 68 0.57 1.62 1.07
C PHE A 68 -0.23 2.28 -0.06
N GLN A 69 -0.88 1.48 -0.91
CA GLN A 69 -1.70 2.01 -2.00
C GLN A 69 -2.90 2.81 -1.47
N GLN A 70 -3.53 2.35 -0.39
CA GLN A 70 -4.62 3.06 0.27
C GLN A 70 -4.15 4.40 0.82
N LEU A 71 -2.99 4.47 1.47
CA LEU A 71 -2.41 5.73 1.96
C LEU A 71 -2.23 6.75 0.82
N VAL A 72 -1.76 6.30 -0.35
CA VAL A 72 -1.64 7.14 -1.55
C VAL A 72 -3.01 7.63 -2.03
N ILE A 73 -4.00 6.75 -2.11
CA ILE A 73 -5.37 7.11 -2.54
C ILE A 73 -5.97 8.14 -1.60
N THR A 74 -5.87 7.92 -0.28
CA THR A 74 -6.41 8.85 0.74
C THR A 74 -5.84 10.24 0.59
N GLY A 75 -4.52 10.42 0.43
CA GLY A 75 -3.96 11.76 0.28
C GLY A 75 -4.33 12.44 -1.05
N ARG A 76 -4.55 11.68 -2.14
CA ARG A 76 -5.09 12.25 -3.40
C ARG A 76 -6.52 12.77 -3.23
N MET A 77 -7.34 12.07 -2.46
CA MET A 77 -8.66 12.56 -2.07
C MET A 77 -8.55 13.83 -1.22
N SER A 78 -7.66 13.85 -0.22
CA SER A 78 -7.44 15.02 0.62
C SER A 78 -6.94 16.25 -0.16
N GLN A 79 -6.08 16.04 -1.16
CA GLN A 79 -5.64 17.10 -2.07
C GLN A 79 -6.83 17.68 -2.85
N SER A 80 -7.72 16.82 -3.34
CA SER A 80 -8.90 17.25 -4.09
C SER A 80 -9.87 18.04 -3.20
N GLU A 81 -10.07 17.60 -1.96
CA GLU A 81 -10.88 18.32 -0.96
C GLU A 81 -10.29 19.70 -0.64
N MET A 82 -8.97 19.80 -0.50
CA MET A 82 -8.27 21.06 -0.23
C MET A 82 -8.44 22.06 -1.38
N GLU A 83 -8.34 21.62 -2.63
CA GLU A 83 -8.56 22.50 -3.79
C GLU A 83 -10.01 23.02 -3.85
N VAL A 84 -10.99 22.17 -3.54
CA VAL A 84 -12.40 22.62 -3.46
C VAL A 84 -12.59 23.68 -2.36
N LEU A 85 -11.95 23.52 -1.20
CA LEU A 85 -12.02 24.50 -0.11
C LEU A 85 -11.41 25.85 -0.54
N LYS A 86 -10.24 25.83 -1.19
CA LYS A 86 -9.59 27.05 -1.72
C LYS A 86 -10.47 27.76 -2.75
N GLU A 87 -11.07 27.01 -3.67
CA GLU A 87 -11.94 27.59 -4.70
C GLU A 87 -13.22 28.20 -4.11
N ARG A 88 -13.77 27.62 -3.04
CA ARG A 88 -14.88 28.22 -2.31
C ARG A 88 -14.45 29.51 -1.61
N ALA A 89 -13.29 29.51 -0.96
CA ALA A 89 -12.76 30.69 -0.26
C ALA A 89 -12.47 31.86 -1.21
N LYS A 90 -12.04 31.61 -2.46
CA LYS A 90 -11.82 32.65 -3.48
C LYS A 90 -13.12 33.27 -4.03
N ARG A 91 -14.26 32.60 -3.87
CA ARG A 91 -15.57 33.05 -4.37
C ARG A 91 -16.37 33.88 -3.35
N HIS A 92 -15.86 33.98 -2.12
CA HIS A 92 -16.41 34.79 -1.03
C HIS A 92 -15.50 35.98 -0.75
#